data_AF-A0A6H1WYQ6-F1
#
_entry.id   AF-A0A6H1WYQ6-F1
#
_cell.length_a   1.000
_cell.length_b   1.000
_cell.length_c   1.000
_cell.angle_alpha   90.00
_cell.angle_beta   90.00
_cell.angle_gamma   90.00
#
_symmetry.space_group_name_H-M   'P 1'
#
loop_
_entity.id
_entity.type
_entity.pdbx_description
1 polymer ?
#
loop_
_entity_poly.entity_id
_entity_poly.type
_entity_poly.pdbx_seq_one_letter_code
_entity_poly.pdbx_strand_id
1 'polypeptide(L)' 'MNKYYELLGLHLDDVKKFFENENISYTITTIQGNKDKDKLIIPKVIKITEIEDSVELIVTYFSDSLK' A
#
# COMPACT_ATOMS: atom_id res chain seq x y z
N MET A 1 -1.62 19.93 -1.46
CA MET A 1 -0.98 18.66 -1.89
C MET A 1 -1.27 17.61 -0.84
N ASN A 2 -1.61 16.38 -1.23
CA ASN A 2 -1.96 15.32 -0.27
C ASN A 2 -0.68 14.88 0.46
N LYS A 3 -0.70 14.81 1.80
CA LYS A 3 0.49 14.62 2.67
C LYS A 3 1.35 13.40 2.30
N TYR A 4 0.71 12.36 1.76
CA TYR A 4 1.34 11.08 1.41
C TYR A 4 1.30 10.76 -0.09
N TYR A 5 1.09 11.77 -0.94
CA TYR A 5 0.93 11.55 -2.39
C TYR A 5 2.12 10.80 -3.01
N GLU A 6 3.34 11.07 -2.54
CA GLU A 6 4.58 10.44 -3.02
C GLU A 6 4.69 8.96 -2.66
N LEU A 7 3.91 8.48 -1.67
CA LEU A 7 3.90 7.08 -1.23
C LEU A 7 2.94 6.21 -2.07
N LEU A 8 2.11 6.83 -2.90
CA LEU A 8 1.16 6.11 -3.75
C LEU A 8 1.88 5.42 -4.91
N GLY A 9 1.49 4.18 -5.20
CA GLY A 9 2.06 3.35 -6.25
C GLY A 9 3.40 2.69 -5.88
N LEU A 10 3.97 3.02 -4.71
CA LEU A 10 5.15 2.36 -4.17
C LEU A 10 4.84 0.95 -3.66
N HIS A 11 5.89 0.14 -3.54
CA HIS A 11 5.79 -1.18 -2.95
C HIS A 11 5.41 -1.06 -1.47
N LEU A 12 4.56 -1.96 -0.99
CA LEU A 12 4.07 -1.94 0.40
C LEU A 12 5.22 -1.85 1.41
N ASP A 13 6.31 -2.60 1.21
CA ASP A 13 7.41 -2.65 2.15
C ASP A 13 8.18 -1.33 2.28
N ASP A 14 8.27 -0.54 1.20
CA ASP A 14 8.92 0.78 1.25
C ASP A 14 8.05 1.78 2.02
N VAL A 15 6.73 1.69 1.82
CA VAL A 15 5.75 2.52 2.54
C VAL A 15 5.71 2.17 4.03
N LYS A 16 5.78 0.88 4.39
CA LYS A 16 5.87 0.46 5.80
C LYS A 16 7.08 1.07 6.49
N LYS A 17 8.26 0.99 5.86
CA LYS A 17 9.50 1.57 6.41
C LYS A 17 9.36 3.06 6.65
N PHE A 18 8.69 3.80 5.75
CA PHE A 18 8.42 5.21 5.95
C PHE A 18 7.61 5.46 7.23
N PHE A 19 6.46 4.80 7.39
CA PHE A 19 5.62 5.00 8.57
C PHE A 19 6.26 4.53 9.88
N GLU A 20 7.04 3.44 9.83
CA GLU A 20 7.82 2.94 10.97
C GLU A 20 8.90 3.94 11.41
N ASN A 21 9.63 4.52 10.45
CA ASN A 21 10.66 5.54 10.74
C ASN A 21 10.06 6.82 11.33
N GLU A 22 8.88 7.21 10.88
CA GLU A 22 8.14 8.38 11.36
C GLU A 22 7.36 8.10 12.66
N ASN A 23 7.41 6.87 13.18
CA ASN A 23 6.66 6.45 14.38
C ASN A 23 5.13 6.66 14.25
N ILE A 24 4.59 6.51 13.04
CA ILE A 24 3.18 6.68 12.74
C ILE A 24 2.51 5.30 12.71
N SER A 25 1.47 5.13 13.53
CA SER A 25 0.64 3.92 13.54
C SER A 25 -0.12 3.75 12.22
N TYR A 26 -0.14 2.53 11.68
CA TYR A 26 -0.86 2.24 10.45
C TYR A 26 -1.56 0.88 10.46
N THR A 27 -2.61 0.76 9.65
CA THR A 27 -3.30 -0.49 9.34
C THR A 27 -3.23 -0.76 7.84
N ILE A 28 -3.35 -2.03 7.45
CA ILE A 28 -3.30 -2.44 6.05
C ILE A 28 -4.63 -3.12 5.68
N THR A 29 -5.32 -2.55 4.71
CA THR A 29 -6.51 -3.12 4.09
C THR A 29 -6.15 -3.57 2.68
N THR A 30 -6.17 -4.88 2.45
CA THR A 30 -5.88 -5.45 1.12
C THR A 30 -7.17 -5.61 0.32
N ILE A 31 -7.19 -5.08 -0.89
CA ILE A 31 -8.23 -5.30 -1.89
C ILE A 31 -7.60 -6.06 -3.05
N GLN A 32 -8.06 -7.29 -3.31
CA GLN A 32 -7.54 -8.11 -4.40
C GLN A 32 -8.70 -8.72 -5.20
N GLY A 33 -8.63 -8.60 -6.52
CA GLY A 33 -9.53 -9.31 -7.42
C GLY A 33 -9.27 -10.82 -7.40
N ASN A 34 -10.31 -11.61 -7.61
CA ASN A 34 -10.19 -13.08 -7.65
C ASN A 34 -9.64 -13.61 -8.99
N LYS A 35 -9.67 -12.80 -10.05
CA LYS A 35 -9.19 -13.18 -11.37
C LYS A 35 -7.66 -13.12 -11.43
N ASP A 36 -7.03 -14.15 -12.00
CA ASP A 36 -5.57 -14.26 -12.16
C ASP A 36 -4.79 -14.03 -10.85
N LYS A 37 -5.39 -14.39 -9.70
CA LYS A 37 -4.85 -14.10 -8.37
C LYS A 37 -3.44 -14.66 -8.17
N ASP A 38 -3.15 -15.80 -8.79
CA ASP A 38 -1.84 -16.45 -8.83
C ASP A 38 -0.74 -15.59 -9.48
N LYS A 39 -1.12 -14.68 -10.38
CA LYS A 39 -0.19 -13.77 -11.07
C LYS A 39 -0.03 -12.44 -10.32
N LEU A 40 -0.97 -12.07 -9.46
CA LEU A 40 -0.96 -10.83 -8.71
C LEU A 40 -0.07 -10.95 -7.46
N ILE A 41 1.23 -10.72 -7.64
CA ILE A 41 2.26 -10.93 -6.60
C ILE A 41 2.94 -9.67 -6.10
N ILE A 42 2.77 -8.52 -6.77
CA ILE A 42 3.44 -7.26 -6.40
C ILE A 42 2.48 -6.36 -5.60
N PRO A 43 2.59 -6.27 -4.26
CA PRO A 43 1.74 -5.41 -3.45
C PRO A 43 2.14 -3.94 -3.60
N LYS A 44 1.17 -3.09 -3.93
CA LYS A 44 1.36 -1.63 -4.02
C LYS A 44 0.26 -0.88 -3.27
N VAL A 45 0.63 0.24 -2.66
CA VAL A 45 -0.32 1.13 -1.99
C VAL A 45 -1.04 1.98 -3.03
N ILE A 46 -2.37 1.94 -3.03
CA ILE A 46 -3.22 2.67 -4.00
C ILE A 46 -4.00 3.81 -3.36
N LYS A 47 -4.21 3.77 -2.05
CA LYS A 47 -4.84 4.85 -1.29
C LYS A 47 -4.30 4.85 0.13
N ILE A 48 -4.19 6.05 0.69
CA ILE A 48 -3.80 6.29 2.07
C ILE A 48 -4.89 7.19 2.68
N THR A 49 -5.46 6.75 3.80
CA THR A 49 -6.51 7.49 4.51
C THR A 49 -6.05 7.78 5.93
N GLU A 50 -6.12 9.03 6.39
CA GLU A 50 -5.90 9.35 7.80
C GLU A 50 -7.16 9.00 8.60
N ILE A 51 -6.98 8.27 9.70
CA ILE A 51 -8.05 7.85 10.62
C ILE A 51 -7.60 8.19 12.03
N GLU A 52 -8.15 9.26 12.60
CA GLU A 52 -7.86 9.76 13.95
C GLU A 52 -6.34 9.77 14.24
N ASP A 53 -5.85 8.77 14.99
CA ASP A 53 -4.46 8.65 15.43
C ASP A 53 -3.62 7.67 14.58
N SER A 54 -4.12 7.27 13.42
CA SER A 54 -3.51 6.25 12.56
C SER A 54 -3.73 6.52 11.07
N VAL A 55 -3.07 5.72 10.25
CA VAL A 55 -3.20 5.76 8.80
C VAL A 55 -3.65 4.41 8.27
N GLU A 56 -4.68 4.38 7.44
CA GLU A 56 -5.06 3.19 6.68
C GLU A 56 -4.36 3.18 5.32
N LEU A 57 -3.64 2.10 5.05
CA LEU A 57 -3.04 1.81 3.76
C LEU A 57 -3.93 0.82 3.00
N ILE A 58 -4.50 1.28 1.89
CA ILE A 58 -5.21 0.39 0.96
C ILE A 58 -4.21 -0.14 -0.06
N VAL A 59 -4.07 -1.45 -0.08
CA VAL A 59 -3.10 -2.17 -0.90
C VAL A 59 -3.83 -3.04 -1.93
N THR A 60 -3.29 -3.10 -3.13
CA THR A 60 -3.68 -4.13 -4.11
C THR A 60 -2.45 -4.80 -4.70
N TYR A 61 -2.66 -5.96 -5.30
CA TYR A 61 -1.59 -6.75 -5.90
C TYR A 61 -1.64 -6.61 -7.42
N PHE A 62 -0.49 -6.33 -8.01
CA PHE A 62 -0.29 -6.23 -9.45
C PHE A 62 0.46 -7.45 -9.98
N SER A 63 0.26 -7.75 -11.26
CA SER A 63 1.05 -8.78 -11.93
C SER A 63 2.49 -8.33 -12.13
N ASP A 64 3.41 -9.25 -11.91
CA ASP A 64 4.78 -9.08 -12.37
C ASP A 64 4.79 -9.24 -13.89
N SER A 65 4.89 -8.10 -14.59
CA SER A 65 4.85 -8.06 -16.06
C SER A 65 6.21 -8.37 -16.70
N LEU A 66 7.24 -8.67 -15.89
CA LEU A 66 8.62 -8.89 -16.31
C LEU A 66 9.03 -10.37 -16.32
N LYS A 67 8.07 -11.31 -16.32
CA LYS A 67 8.33 -12.75 -16.48
C LYS A 67 7.78 -13.30 -17.80
#